data_AF-A0A645HGH0-F1
#
_entry.id   AF-A0A645HGH0-F1
#
_cell.length_a   1.000
_cell.length_b   1.000
_cell.length_c   1.000
_cell.angle_alpha   90.00
_cell.angle_beta   90.00
_cell.angle_gamma   90.00
#
_symmetry.space_group_name_H-M   'P 1'
#
loop_
_entity.id
_entity.type
_entity.pdbx_description
1 polymer ?
#
loop_
_entity_poly.entity_id
_entity_poly.type
_entity_poly.pdbx_seq_one_letter_code
_entity_poly.pdbx_strand_id
1 'polypeptide(L)'
;MFIKGENEWDSGVVKSADVLTPEKIATGGSLSSLDDADKNKGKSFIDSIETGRYLNQLKAGCESTLSAVLGREATNRQELVTWEEIYSSSAKIDPQLDLKQFDIKK
;
A
#
# COMPACT_ATOMS: atom_id res chain seq x y z
N MET A 1 11.37 -5.09 6.06
CA MET A 1 11.31 -4.18 4.89
C MET A 1 12.24 -3.02 5.16
N PHE A 2 13.03 -2.63 4.16
CA PHE A 2 14.04 -1.58 4.28
C PHE A 2 13.74 -0.48 3.27
N ILE A 3 13.83 0.76 3.71
CA ILE A 3 13.81 1.94 2.85
C ILE A 3 15.18 2.59 2.96
N LYS A 4 15.90 2.64 1.85
CA LYS A 4 17.20 3.32 1.75
C LYS A 4 17.00 4.71 1.15
N GLY A 5 17.60 5.72 1.76
CA GLY A 5 17.48 7.13 1.36
C GLY A 5 18.14 8.04 2.39
N GLU A 6 18.00 9.37 2.24
CA GLU A 6 18.55 10.32 3.24
C GLU A 6 18.00 10.08 4.66
N ASN A 7 16.74 9.62 4.75
CA ASN A 7 16.13 9.18 5.99
C ASN A 7 15.91 7.66 5.91
N GLU A 8 16.94 6.91 6.26
CA GLU A 8 16.87 5.45 6.28
C GLU A 8 15.81 4.98 7.29
N TRP A 9 15.05 3.96 6.88
CA TRP A 9 14.03 3.36 7.73
C TRP A 9 14.06 1.84 7.64
N ASP A 10 14.03 1.19 8.80
CA ASP A 10 13.90 -0.25 8.96
C ASP A 10 12.65 -0.56 9.79
N SER A 11 11.84 -1.48 9.28
CA SER A 11 10.70 -2.06 9.99
C SER A 11 11.02 -2.68 11.35
N GLY A 12 12.30 -2.98 11.65
CA GLY A 12 12.78 -3.41 12.97
C GLY A 12 12.34 -4.81 13.42
N VAL A 13 11.49 -5.50 12.66
CA VAL A 13 10.99 -6.85 12.96
C VAL A 13 11.66 -7.85 12.04
N VAL A 14 12.77 -8.44 12.49
CA VAL A 14 13.41 -9.56 11.82
C VAL A 14 12.87 -10.87 12.42
N LYS A 15 12.23 -11.71 11.61
CA LYS A 15 11.75 -13.06 11.98
C LYS A 15 12.90 -14.07 12.10
N SER A 16 14.13 -13.71 11.76
CA SER A 16 15.32 -14.56 11.85
C SER A 16 16.54 -13.77 12.36
N ALA A 17 17.43 -14.43 13.10
CA ALA A 17 18.68 -13.86 13.59
C ALA A 17 19.79 -13.78 12.52
N ASP A 18 19.50 -14.15 11.27
CA ASP A 18 20.47 -14.12 10.18
C ASP A 18 20.79 -12.69 9.72
N VAL A 19 22.08 -12.40 9.57
CA VAL A 19 22.56 -11.14 9.00
C VAL A 19 22.10 -11.04 7.55
N LEU A 20 21.31 -10.00 7.25
CA LEU A 20 20.84 -9.72 5.90
C LEU A 20 22.00 -9.19 5.05
N THR A 21 22.43 -9.99 4.07
CA THR A 21 23.45 -9.56 3.11
C THR A 21 22.87 -8.57 2.09
N PRO A 22 23.69 -7.68 1.51
CA PRO A 22 23.25 -6.76 0.47
C PRO A 22 22.56 -7.46 -0.71
N GLU A 23 23.00 -8.65 -1.13
CA GLU A 23 22.34 -9.40 -2.22
C GLU A 23 20.95 -9.93 -1.82
N LYS A 24 20.76 -10.37 -0.58
CA LYS A 24 19.45 -10.83 -0.08
C LYS A 24 18.45 -9.67 0.00
N ILE A 25 18.92 -8.48 0.37
CA ILE A 25 18.08 -7.27 0.38
C ILE A 25 17.70 -6.88 -1.05
N ALA A 26 18.65 -6.90 -1.99
CA ALA A 26 18.41 -6.52 -3.39
C ALA A 26 17.46 -7.47 -4.12
N THR A 27 17.42 -8.75 -3.73
CA THR A 27 16.51 -9.76 -4.28
C THR A 27 15.13 -9.75 -3.62
N GLY A 28 14.87 -8.83 -2.67
CA GLY A 28 13.61 -8.78 -1.94
C GLY A 28 13.46 -9.92 -0.92
N GLY A 29 14.55 -10.62 -0.59
CA GLY A 29 14.62 -11.58 0.50
C GLY A 29 14.55 -10.83 1.84
N SER A 30 13.37 -10.37 2.21
CA SER A 30 13.13 -9.94 3.58
C SER A 30 12.98 -11.15 4.47
N LEU A 31 13.55 -11.06 5.68
CA LEU A 31 13.22 -11.92 6.82
C LEU A 31 12.29 -11.15 7.77
N SER A 32 11.30 -10.43 7.22
CA SER A 32 10.55 -9.40 7.95
C SER A 32 9.15 -9.85 8.37
N SER A 33 8.45 -9.01 9.13
CA SER A 33 7.04 -9.20 9.51
C SER A 33 6.09 -9.47 8.33
N LEU A 34 6.53 -9.25 7.08
CA LEU A 34 5.76 -9.43 5.86
C LEU A 34 6.01 -10.76 5.13
N ASP A 35 6.97 -11.59 5.53
CA ASP A 35 7.41 -12.75 4.72
C ASP A 35 6.34 -13.82 4.51
N ASP A 36 5.51 -14.02 5.53
CA ASP A 36 4.38 -14.95 5.49
C ASP A 36 3.06 -14.24 5.21
N ALA A 37 3.07 -12.93 4.97
CA ALA A 37 1.85 -12.15 4.79
C ALA A 37 1.02 -12.68 3.62
N ASP A 38 1.64 -12.98 2.47
CA ASP A 38 0.90 -13.48 1.30
C ASP A 38 0.27 -14.86 1.55
N LYS A 39 1.03 -15.78 2.15
CA LYS A 39 0.51 -17.10 2.54
C LYS A 39 -0.65 -16.97 3.54
N ASN A 40 -0.51 -16.10 4.53
CA ASN A 40 -1.51 -15.88 5.57
C ASN A 40 -2.76 -15.15 5.05
N LYS A 41 -2.61 -14.20 4.12
CA LYS A 41 -3.74 -13.53 3.44
C LYS A 41 -4.55 -14.55 2.64
N GLY A 42 -3.89 -15.38 1.84
CA GLY A 42 -4.54 -16.44 1.08
C GLY A 42 -5.29 -17.43 1.97
N LYS A 43 -4.62 -17.93 3.02
CA LYS A 43 -5.24 -18.83 4.01
C LYS A 43 -6.47 -18.21 4.67
N SER A 44 -6.36 -16.97 5.15
CA SER A 44 -7.46 -16.27 5.82
C SER A 44 -8.64 -16.02 4.89
N PHE A 45 -8.38 -15.72 3.61
CA PHE A 45 -9.43 -15.55 2.62
C PHE A 45 -10.19 -16.85 2.36
N ILE A 46 -9.47 -17.96 2.14
CA ILE A 46 -10.08 -19.28 1.94
C ILE A 46 -10.90 -19.70 3.16
N ASP A 47 -10.33 -19.60 4.37
CA ASP A 47 -11.03 -19.93 5.63
C ASP A 47 -12.32 -19.11 5.80
N SER A 48 -12.30 -17.83 5.42
CA SER A 48 -13.48 -16.97 5.50
C SER A 48 -14.64 -17.44 4.62
N ILE A 49 -14.33 -18.07 3.48
CA ILE A 49 -15.30 -18.65 2.56
C ILE A 49 -15.80 -19.99 3.09
N GLU A 50 -14.88 -20.89 3.43
CA GLU A 50 -15.20 -22.25 3.89
C GLU A 50 -16.02 -22.25 5.19
N THR A 51 -15.72 -21.31 6.10
CA THR A 51 -16.41 -21.20 7.39
C THR A 51 -17.63 -20.28 7.36
N GLY A 52 -17.86 -19.55 6.25
CA GLY A 52 -18.91 -18.53 6.14
C GLY A 52 -18.67 -17.27 7.00
N ARG A 53 -17.50 -17.13 7.63
CA ARG A 53 -17.11 -15.97 8.43
C ARG A 53 -16.34 -14.97 7.56
N TYR A 54 -17.07 -14.24 6.72
CA TYR A 54 -16.46 -13.34 5.74
C TYR A 54 -15.65 -12.21 6.38
N LEU A 55 -14.51 -11.89 5.74
CA LEU A 55 -13.64 -10.79 6.14
C LEU A 55 -14.19 -9.46 5.62
N ASN A 56 -14.54 -8.53 6.51
CA ASN A 56 -14.88 -7.15 6.12
C ASN A 56 -13.64 -6.26 6.21
N GLN A 57 -13.00 -6.00 5.08
CA GLN A 57 -11.82 -5.13 4.97
C GLN A 57 -12.15 -3.73 4.43
N LEU A 58 -13.44 -3.38 4.30
CA LEU A 58 -13.87 -2.14 3.67
C LEU A 58 -13.26 -0.91 4.37
N LYS A 59 -13.35 -0.85 5.70
CA LYS A 59 -12.81 0.26 6.49
C LYS A 59 -11.29 0.41 6.29
N ALA A 60 -10.53 -0.67 6.39
CA ALA A 60 -9.09 -0.65 6.21
C ALA A 60 -8.70 -0.23 4.78
N GLY A 61 -9.43 -0.70 3.77
CA GLY A 61 -9.25 -0.29 2.38
C GLY A 61 -9.54 1.20 2.16
N CYS A 62 -10.62 1.71 2.75
CA CYS A 62 -10.95 3.14 2.72
C CYS A 62 -9.86 3.99 3.39
N GLU A 63 -9.43 3.62 4.59
CA GLU A 63 -8.37 4.33 5.34
C GLU A 63 -7.05 4.34 4.56
N SER A 64 -6.64 3.19 4.01
CA SER A 64 -5.42 3.09 3.20
C SER A 64 -5.48 3.96 1.94
N THR A 65 -6.62 3.96 1.25
CA THR A 65 -6.82 4.79 0.04
C THR A 65 -6.78 6.28 0.40
N LEU A 66 -7.45 6.66 1.49
CA LEU A 66 -7.49 8.04 1.95
C LEU A 66 -6.09 8.51 2.38
N SER A 67 -5.27 7.65 3.02
CA SER A 67 -3.86 7.96 3.34
C SER A 67 -3.06 8.31 2.08
N ALA A 68 -3.24 7.53 1.01
CA ALA A 68 -2.56 7.78 -0.25
C ALA A 68 -3.01 9.10 -0.89
N VAL A 69 -4.32 9.41 -0.84
CA VAL A 69 -4.86 10.69 -1.30
C VAL A 69 -4.27 11.84 -0.49
N LEU A 70 -4.25 11.74 0.84
CA LEU A 70 -3.70 12.77 1.72
C LEU A 70 -2.21 12.99 1.43
N GLY A 71 -1.41 11.93 1.33
CA GLY A 71 0.02 12.03 1.01
C GLY A 71 0.28 12.71 -0.34
N ARG A 72 -0.54 12.41 -1.35
CA ARG A 72 -0.49 13.11 -2.64
C ARG A 72 -0.82 14.59 -2.49
N GLU A 73 -1.91 14.95 -1.81
CA GLU A 73 -2.32 16.35 -1.65
C GLU A 73 -1.28 17.16 -0.87
N ALA A 74 -0.75 16.61 0.22
CA ALA A 74 0.33 17.24 0.97
C ALA A 74 1.57 17.46 0.09
N THR A 75 1.92 16.49 -0.75
CA THR A 75 3.02 16.62 -1.72
C THR A 75 2.75 17.70 -2.76
N ASN A 76 1.55 17.73 -3.35
CA ASN A 76 1.21 18.70 -4.39
C ASN A 76 1.16 20.14 -3.85
N ARG A 77 0.67 20.33 -2.63
CA ARG A 77 0.50 21.65 -2.01
C ARG A 77 1.74 22.12 -1.25
N GLN A 78 2.67 21.20 -0.93
CA GLN A 78 3.85 21.47 -0.10
C GLN A 78 3.49 22.06 1.28
N GLU A 79 2.36 21.60 1.85
CA GLU A 79 1.85 22.06 3.14
C GLU A 79 1.24 20.90 3.95
N LEU A 80 0.94 21.17 5.22
CA LEU A 80 0.20 20.23 6.06
C LEU A 80 -1.25 20.11 5.57
N VAL A 81 -1.69 18.89 5.29
CA VAL A 81 -3.07 18.59 4.89
C VAL A 81 -3.70 17.66 5.92
N THR A 82 -4.93 17.95 6.32
CA THR A 82 -5.65 17.18 7.35
C THR A 82 -6.68 16.21 6.76
N TRP A 83 -7.09 15.22 7.55
CA TRP A 83 -8.13 14.27 7.15
C TRP A 83 -9.47 14.95 6.87
N GLU A 84 -9.89 15.88 7.74
CA GLU A 84 -11.11 16.67 7.61
C GLU A 84 -11.16 17.46 6.28
N GLU A 85 -10.03 18.04 5.86
CA GLU A 85 -9.94 18.72 4.56
C GLU A 85 -10.14 17.75 3.40
N ILE A 86 -9.54 16.56 3.45
CA ILE A 86 -9.73 15.55 2.40
C ILE A 86 -11.19 15.06 2.37
N TYR A 87 -11.79 14.80 3.54
CA TYR A 87 -13.19 14.34 3.64
C TYR A 87 -14.21 15.35 3.12
N SER A 88 -13.96 16.64 3.34
CA SER A 88 -14.84 17.73 2.89
C SER A 88 -14.58 18.16 1.45
N SER A 89 -13.50 17.67 0.83
CA SER A 89 -13.12 18.01 -0.53
C SER A 89 -14.04 17.37 -1.58
N SER A 90 -14.40 18.15 -2.59
CA SER A 90 -15.08 17.67 -3.82
C SER A 90 -14.13 17.57 -5.01
N ALA A 91 -12.82 17.61 -4.76
CA ALA A 91 -11.80 17.59 -5.80
C ALA A 91 -11.88 16.32 -6.65
N LYS A 92 -11.82 16.50 -7.97
CA LYS A 92 -11.74 15.42 -8.95
C LYS A 92 -10.35 15.40 -9.55
N ILE A 93 -9.80 14.21 -9.72
CA ILE A 93 -8.50 14.01 -10.36
C ILE A 93 -8.75 13.83 -11.85
N ASP A 94 -8.18 14.72 -12.66
CA ASP A 94 -8.06 14.48 -14.09
C ASP A 94 -6.87 13.53 -14.30
N PRO A 95 -7.09 12.30 -14.81
CA PRO A 95 -6.01 11.36 -15.07
C PRO A 95 -5.10 11.80 -16.24
N GLN A 96 -5.44 12.88 -16.95
CA GLN A 96 -4.76 13.36 -18.16
C GLN A 96 -4.55 12.26 -19.20
N LEU A 97 -5.45 11.28 -19.21
CA LEU A 97 -5.39 10.12 -20.08
C LEU A 97 -6.34 10.34 -21.25
N ASP A 98 -5.80 10.43 -22.46
CA ASP A 98 -6.64 10.48 -23.66
C ASP A 98 -7.22 9.09 -23.95
N LEU A 99 -8.47 8.85 -23.55
CA LEU A 99 -9.12 7.56 -23.80
C LEU A 99 -9.42 7.33 -25.29
N LYS A 100 -9.46 8.39 -26.11
CA LYS A 100 -9.75 8.28 -27.55
C LYS A 100 -8.64 7.59 -28.33
N GLN A 101 -7.42 7.53 -27.78
CA GLN A 101 -6.31 6.83 -28.40
C GLN A 101 -6.56 5.32 -28.54
N PHE A 102 -7.52 4.77 -27.78
CA PHE A 102 -7.88 3.35 -27.78
C PHE A 102 -9.15 3.04 -28.60
N ASP A 103 -9.83 4.04 -29.15
CA ASP A 103 -10.98 3.82 -30.03
C ASP A 103 -10.50 3.23 -31.37
N ILE A 104 -10.85 1.98 -31.62
CA ILE A 104 -10.63 1.35 -32.92
C ILE A 104 -11.63 1.97 -33.90
N LYS A 105 -11.16 2.70 -34.90
CA LYS A 105 -12.01 3.20 -35.99
C LYS A 105 -12.65 2.01 -36.69
N LYS A 106 -13.97 1.87 -36.56
CA LYS A 106 -14.80 0.97 -37.37
C LYS A 106 -14.92 1.48 -38.80
#